data_AF-A0A8T0FUE5-F1
#
_entry.id   AF-A0A8T0FUE5-F1
#
_cell.length_a   1.000
_cell.length_b   1.000
_cell.length_c   1.000
_cell.angle_alpha   90.00
_cell.angle_beta   90.00
_cell.angle_gamma   90.00
#
_symmetry.space_group_name_H-M   'P 1'
#
loop_
_entity.id
_entity.type
_entity.pdbx_description
1 polymer ?
#
loop_
_entity_poly.entity_id
_entity_poly.type
_entity_poly.pdbx_seq_one_letter_code
_entity_poly.pdbx_strand_id
1 'polypeptide(L)'
;MSITKFKKEELKAIAEELKLPIPDNAKVLDLRELIQESKIHKTDKESYQTIVDCVLEEINERKDKLEREKLENENRLEFERIKLPQLERELEIAKLLEQSRETSKCRVAPLKPLSLPRLELMGALLAARLAKEVSRVLSEKIPATNHFWTDSTIALSWIQGSSSRWKVFVANRVKEIQSLTNKDTWHHCPGKDNPSDLLTRGISADSLLNCEKWWNGPSFLHEENIVPKNDDAILSDDIIYRFIDNCKQPFNKQIGPLKISEVQRAETTLVKLVQQVEFESELKDLSTKDPRIKQIKIKTGVVKRLAKEKLMYEKEAEKEKTKLEKMQATGEDDYLIRKQEEVIKESLMMVPNTMKRYQMAYNELQEILDNEQELAETEEYQAAAEVLKETSKSISASE
;
A
#
# COMPACT_ATOMS: atom_id res chain seq x y z
N MET A 1 -75.10 10.26 50.70
CA MET A 1 -75.01 8.92 50.05
C MET A 1 -75.03 7.80 51.08
N SER A 2 -75.45 6.57 50.72
CA SER A 2 -75.34 5.43 51.64
C SER A 2 -73.88 5.02 51.82
N ILE A 3 -73.36 5.09 53.05
CA ILE A 3 -71.97 4.76 53.43
C ILE A 3 -71.55 3.34 53.01
N THR A 4 -72.51 2.47 52.70
CA THR A 4 -72.32 1.10 52.21
C THR A 4 -71.68 1.03 50.82
N LYS A 5 -71.66 2.14 50.05
CA LYS A 5 -71.09 2.18 48.69
C LYS A 5 -69.63 2.58 48.62
N PHE A 6 -69.05 3.10 49.70
CA PHE A 6 -67.67 3.61 49.70
C PHE A 6 -66.64 2.49 49.82
N LYS A 7 -65.52 2.68 49.11
CA LYS A 7 -64.33 1.82 49.14
C LYS A 7 -63.52 2.07 50.41
N LYS A 8 -62.60 1.16 50.72
CA LYS A 8 -61.77 1.21 51.95
C LYS A 8 -61.00 2.54 52.10
N GLU A 9 -60.42 3.03 51.01
CA GLU A 9 -59.64 4.28 50.98
C GLU A 9 -60.51 5.51 51.23
N GLU A 10 -61.69 5.57 50.63
CA GLU A 10 -62.68 6.64 50.81
C GLU A 10 -63.18 6.66 52.26
N LEU A 11 -63.51 5.49 52.82
CA LEU A 11 -63.92 5.37 54.22
C LEU A 11 -62.82 5.77 55.20
N LYS A 12 -61.56 5.42 54.88
CA LYS A 12 -60.42 5.80 55.71
C LYS A 12 -60.24 7.32 55.71
N ALA A 13 -60.26 7.96 54.54
CA ALA A 13 -60.14 9.42 54.42
C ALA A 13 -61.29 10.16 55.14
N ILE A 14 -62.53 9.67 55.01
CA ILE A 14 -63.69 10.22 55.73
C ILE A 14 -63.52 10.08 57.25
N ALA A 15 -63.02 8.94 57.72
CA ALA A 15 -62.76 8.72 59.15
C ALA A 15 -61.61 9.60 59.69
N GLU A 16 -60.58 9.87 58.88
CA GLU A 16 -59.46 10.78 59.21
C GLU A 16 -59.96 12.22 59.34
N GLU A 17 -60.78 12.69 58.39
CA GLU A 17 -61.35 14.05 58.41
C GLU A 17 -62.32 14.26 59.58
N LEU A 18 -63.06 13.21 59.94
CA LEU A 18 -63.91 13.19 61.16
C LEU A 18 -63.11 13.02 62.47
N LYS A 19 -61.77 12.92 62.39
CA LYS A 19 -60.85 12.76 63.53
C LYS A 19 -61.17 11.54 64.40
N LEU A 20 -61.59 10.44 63.76
CA LEU A 20 -61.87 9.19 64.43
C LEU A 20 -60.58 8.38 64.64
N PRO A 21 -60.44 7.64 65.76
CA PRO A 21 -59.29 6.78 65.97
C PRO A 21 -59.38 5.55 65.05
N ILE A 22 -58.56 5.53 64.00
CA ILE A 22 -58.57 4.45 63.00
C ILE A 22 -57.63 3.32 63.45
N PRO A 23 -58.12 2.07 63.62
CA PRO A 23 -57.28 0.92 63.90
C PRO A 23 -56.32 0.59 62.73
N ASP A 24 -55.08 0.21 63.02
CA ASP A 24 -54.03 -0.05 62.01
C ASP A 24 -54.43 -1.09 60.94
N ASN A 25 -55.26 -2.07 61.30
CA ASN A 25 -55.75 -3.13 60.41
C ASN A 25 -57.26 -3.08 60.15
N ALA A 26 -57.87 -1.90 60.28
CA ALA A 26 -59.33 -1.75 60.14
C ALA A 26 -59.84 -2.32 58.81
N LYS A 27 -60.87 -3.16 58.89
CA LYS A 27 -61.61 -3.65 57.73
C LYS A 27 -62.66 -2.61 57.31
N VAL A 28 -63.20 -2.78 56.11
CA VAL A 28 -64.25 -1.91 55.55
C VAL A 28 -65.48 -1.83 56.45
N LEU A 29 -65.83 -2.93 57.13
CA LEU A 29 -66.96 -2.97 58.07
C LEU A 29 -66.66 -2.15 59.32
N ASP A 30 -65.49 -2.35 59.95
CA ASP A 30 -65.06 -1.61 61.14
C ASP A 30 -65.05 -0.09 60.90
N LEU A 31 -64.57 0.36 59.73
CA LEU A 31 -64.58 1.77 59.34
C LEU A 31 -65.99 2.33 59.15
N ARG A 32 -66.92 1.54 58.59
CA ARG A 32 -68.31 1.96 58.40
C ARG A 32 -69.02 2.14 59.74
N GLU A 33 -68.83 1.18 60.64
CA GLU A 33 -69.40 1.23 61.99
C GLU A 33 -68.87 2.44 62.77
N LEU A 34 -67.55 2.67 62.75
CA LEU A 34 -66.90 3.84 63.39
C LEU A 34 -67.49 5.17 62.89
N ILE A 35 -67.67 5.32 61.58
CA ILE A 35 -68.22 6.55 60.99
C ILE A 35 -69.71 6.70 61.31
N GLN A 36 -70.48 5.60 61.27
CA GLN A 36 -71.90 5.61 61.64
C GLN A 36 -72.13 5.96 63.11
N GLU A 37 -71.19 5.57 63.97
CA GLU A 37 -71.23 5.85 65.41
C GLU A 37 -70.79 7.25 65.78
N SER A 38 -70.11 7.96 64.87
CA SER A 38 -69.62 9.31 65.09
C SER A 38 -70.74 10.28 65.47
N LYS A 39 -70.42 11.22 66.37
CA LYS A 39 -71.38 12.22 66.85
C LYS A 39 -71.95 13.03 65.69
N ILE A 40 -71.08 13.50 64.80
CA ILE A 40 -71.44 14.34 63.64
C ILE A 40 -72.43 13.61 62.73
N HIS A 41 -72.20 12.34 62.39
CA HIS A 41 -73.14 11.54 61.59
C HIS A 41 -74.53 11.39 62.24
N LYS A 42 -74.60 11.31 63.58
CA LYS A 42 -75.85 11.14 64.33
C LYS A 42 -76.59 12.45 64.60
N THR A 43 -75.90 13.55 64.87
CA THR A 43 -76.50 14.83 65.28
C THR A 43 -76.66 15.84 64.14
N ASP A 44 -75.77 15.84 63.15
CA ASP A 44 -75.75 16.82 62.07
C ASP A 44 -75.43 16.16 60.73
N LYS A 45 -76.48 15.67 60.09
CA LYS A 45 -76.41 14.97 58.81
C LYS A 45 -75.97 15.88 57.66
N GLU A 46 -76.24 17.17 57.76
CA GLU A 46 -75.90 18.14 56.71
C GLU A 46 -74.39 18.39 56.71
N SER A 47 -73.81 18.69 57.88
CA SER A 47 -72.36 18.82 58.04
C SER A 47 -71.60 17.53 57.70
N TYR A 48 -72.14 16.36 58.07
CA TYR A 48 -71.56 15.08 57.65
C TYR A 48 -71.53 14.92 56.13
N GLN A 49 -72.63 15.26 55.46
CA GLN A 49 -72.73 15.12 54.00
C GLN A 49 -71.77 16.10 53.29
N THR A 50 -71.64 17.34 53.78
CA THR A 50 -70.64 18.30 53.27
C THR A 50 -69.21 17.77 53.40
N ILE A 51 -68.84 17.22 54.56
CA ILE A 51 -67.49 16.64 54.77
C ILE A 51 -67.24 15.49 53.80
N VAL A 52 -68.21 14.60 53.65
CA VAL A 52 -68.11 13.46 52.72
C VAL A 52 -67.95 13.95 51.28
N ASP A 53 -68.73 14.94 50.86
CA ASP A 53 -68.66 15.48 49.50
C ASP A 53 -67.31 16.16 49.23
N CYS A 54 -66.78 16.95 50.19
CA CYS A 54 -65.44 17.54 50.09
C CYS A 54 -64.33 16.49 49.99
N VAL A 55 -64.37 15.45 50.83
CA VAL A 55 -63.35 14.38 50.81
C VAL A 55 -63.40 13.59 49.51
N LEU A 56 -64.59 13.30 48.98
CA LEU A 56 -64.74 12.58 47.72
C LEU A 56 -64.29 13.42 46.53
N GLU A 57 -64.57 14.72 46.53
CA GLU A 57 -64.10 15.66 45.52
C GLU A 57 -62.56 15.71 45.50
N GLU A 58 -61.91 15.84 46.66
CA GLU A 58 -60.45 15.84 46.76
C GLU A 58 -59.82 14.52 46.29
N ILE A 59 -60.43 13.37 46.61
CA ILE A 59 -59.97 12.06 46.13
C ILE A 59 -60.07 11.97 44.60
N ASN A 60 -61.16 12.46 44.02
CA ASN A 60 -61.37 12.45 42.58
C ASN A 60 -60.38 13.39 41.86
N GLU A 61 -60.17 14.60 42.38
CA GLU A 61 -59.17 15.53 41.84
C GLU A 61 -57.76 14.95 41.85
N ARG A 62 -57.37 14.26 42.94
CA ARG A 62 -56.08 13.57 43.04
C ARG A 62 -55.95 12.44 42.02
N LYS A 63 -57.02 11.66 41.79
CA LYS A 63 -57.04 10.60 40.78
C LYS A 63 -56.92 11.17 39.37
N ASP A 64 -57.68 12.22 39.06
CA ASP A 64 -57.65 12.89 37.76
C ASP A 64 -56.29 13.54 37.49
N LYS A 65 -55.63 14.07 38.53
CA LYS A 65 -54.26 14.59 38.43
C LYS A 65 -53.27 13.46 38.13
N LEU A 66 -53.36 12.34 38.86
CA LEU A 66 -52.48 11.19 38.63
C LEU A 66 -52.68 10.58 37.23
N GLU A 67 -53.91 10.53 36.73
CA GLU A 67 -54.21 10.02 35.40
C GLU A 67 -53.66 10.95 34.30
N ARG A 68 -53.78 12.28 34.48
CA ARG A 68 -53.13 13.27 33.61
C ARG A 68 -51.61 13.12 33.60
N GLU A 69 -50.97 12.98 34.75
CA GLU A 69 -49.52 12.78 34.86
C GLU A 69 -49.08 11.46 34.20
N LYS A 70 -49.87 10.39 34.32
CA LYS A 70 -49.59 9.12 33.61
C LYS A 70 -49.65 9.28 32.10
N LEU A 71 -50.71 9.92 31.60
CA LEU A 71 -50.89 10.15 30.17
C LEU A 71 -49.77 11.05 29.60
N GLU A 72 -49.38 12.09 30.33
CA GLU A 72 -48.27 12.97 29.94
C GLU A 72 -46.93 12.21 29.89
N ASN A 73 -46.67 11.34 30.87
CA ASN A 73 -45.48 10.49 30.87
C ASN A 73 -45.48 9.45 29.73
N GLU A 74 -46.63 8.84 29.42
CA GLU A 74 -46.78 7.93 28.27
C GLU A 74 -46.51 8.65 26.95
N ASN A 75 -47.10 9.83 26.76
CA ASN A 75 -46.85 10.66 25.57
C ASN A 75 -45.36 11.04 25.45
N ARG A 76 -44.69 11.37 26.56
CA ARG A 76 -43.25 11.66 26.57
C ARG A 76 -42.42 10.44 26.17
N LEU A 77 -42.76 9.27 26.71
CA LEU A 77 -42.11 8.00 26.36
C LEU A 77 -42.34 7.61 24.88
N GLU A 78 -43.52 7.89 24.34
CA GLU A 78 -43.82 7.67 22.92
C GLU A 78 -43.00 8.61 22.02
N PHE A 79 -42.90 9.88 22.39
CA PHE A 79 -42.06 10.84 21.68
C PHE A 79 -40.57 10.45 21.70
N GLU A 80 -40.04 10.03 22.85
CA GLU A 80 -38.67 9.51 22.97
C GLU A 80 -38.45 8.24 22.13
N ARG A 81 -39.43 7.33 22.10
CA ARG A 81 -39.40 6.13 21.23
C ARG A 81 -39.32 6.46 19.75
N ILE A 82 -39.99 7.52 19.30
CA ILE A 82 -39.93 7.96 17.90
C ILE A 82 -38.61 8.66 17.59
N LYS A 83 -38.08 9.44 18.54
CA LYS A 83 -36.87 10.23 18.36
C LYS A 83 -35.59 9.39 18.38
N LEU A 84 -35.56 8.31 19.16
CA LEU A 84 -34.37 7.46 19.32
C LEU A 84 -33.88 6.85 17.98
N PRO A 85 -34.72 6.22 17.14
CA PRO A 85 -34.29 5.71 15.83
C PRO A 85 -33.78 6.78 14.86
N GLN A 86 -34.23 8.03 15.01
CA GLN A 86 -33.74 9.13 14.19
C GLN A 86 -32.32 9.54 14.64
N LEU A 87 -32.10 9.71 15.95
CA LEU A 87 -30.77 9.98 16.49
C LEU A 87 -29.77 8.86 16.20
N GLU A 88 -30.20 7.60 16.28
CA GLU A 88 -29.36 6.44 15.95
C GLU A 88 -28.92 6.46 14.48
N ARG A 89 -29.83 6.84 13.56
CA ARG A 89 -29.50 7.03 12.14
C ARG A 89 -28.57 8.21 11.91
N GLU A 90 -28.82 9.35 12.56
CA GLU A 90 -27.95 10.53 12.45
C GLU A 90 -26.54 10.24 12.97
N LEU A 91 -26.42 9.51 14.09
CA LEU A 91 -25.15 9.06 14.64
C LEU A 91 -24.42 8.09 13.70
N GLU A 92 -25.16 7.16 13.08
CA GLU A 92 -24.58 6.23 12.10
C GLU A 92 -24.06 6.96 10.86
N ILE A 93 -24.84 7.91 10.33
CA ILE A 93 -24.41 8.76 9.20
C ILE A 93 -23.16 9.56 9.59
N ALA A 94 -23.12 10.15 10.78
CA ALA A 94 -21.97 10.91 11.25
C ALA A 94 -20.70 10.04 11.33
N LYS A 95 -20.81 8.80 11.84
CA LYS A 95 -19.70 7.84 11.88
C LYS A 95 -19.20 7.47 10.49
N LEU A 96 -20.12 7.23 9.54
CA LEU A 96 -19.77 6.92 8.16
C LEU A 96 -19.09 8.11 7.46
N LEU A 97 -19.55 9.33 7.72
CA LEU A 97 -18.94 10.56 7.20
C LEU A 97 -17.56 10.82 7.77
N GLU A 98 -17.36 10.62 9.08
CA GLU A 98 -16.06 10.75 9.72
C GLU A 98 -15.06 9.73 9.16
N GLN A 99 -15.48 8.47 8.99
CA GLN A 99 -14.67 7.46 8.32
C GLN A 99 -14.34 7.82 6.87
N SER A 100 -15.33 8.28 6.08
CA SER A 100 -15.12 8.74 4.71
C SER A 100 -14.09 9.88 4.63
N ARG A 101 -14.14 10.82 5.58
CA ARG A 101 -13.17 11.92 5.67
C ARG A 101 -11.77 11.44 6.03
N GLU A 102 -11.63 10.39 6.83
CA GLU A 102 -10.31 9.80 7.14
C GLU A 102 -9.75 9.00 5.97
N THR A 103 -10.60 8.29 5.23
CA THR A 103 -10.22 7.51 4.05
C THR A 103 -9.84 8.38 2.86
N SER A 104 -10.39 9.60 2.74
CA SER A 104 -10.13 10.52 1.62
C SER A 104 -8.86 11.39 1.79
N LYS A 105 -8.08 11.24 2.88
CA LYS A 105 -6.87 12.03 3.10
C LYS A 105 -5.74 11.60 2.15
N CYS A 106 -5.43 12.43 1.16
CA CYS A 106 -4.23 12.26 0.33
C CYS A 106 -2.97 12.32 1.19
N ARG A 107 -2.06 11.35 1.01
CA ARG A 107 -0.76 11.32 1.68
C ARG A 107 0.33 11.87 0.76
N VAL A 108 1.18 12.72 1.31
CA VAL A 108 2.35 13.28 0.61
C VAL A 108 3.44 12.22 0.46
N ALA A 109 4.21 12.28 -0.62
CA ALA A 109 5.32 11.37 -0.88
C ALA A 109 6.35 11.38 0.28
N PRO A 110 6.95 10.21 0.63
CA PRO A 110 7.96 10.14 1.69
C PRO A 110 9.20 10.99 1.40
N LEU A 111 9.80 11.57 2.46
CA LEU A 111 11.02 12.39 2.36
C LEU A 111 12.24 11.64 1.82
N LYS A 112 12.28 10.31 2.00
CA LYS A 112 13.31 9.46 1.38
C LYS A 112 12.89 9.16 -0.07
N PRO A 113 13.74 9.45 -1.07
CA PRO A 113 13.37 9.23 -2.47
C PRO A 113 13.13 7.75 -2.72
N LEU A 114 11.92 7.44 -3.20
CA LEU A 114 11.52 6.13 -3.69
C LEU A 114 11.29 6.22 -5.19
N SER A 115 11.53 5.13 -5.90
CA SER A 115 11.16 5.04 -7.32
C SER A 115 9.63 5.07 -7.47
N LEU A 116 9.14 5.60 -8.58
CA LEU A 116 7.70 5.68 -8.86
C LEU A 116 6.95 4.36 -8.63
N PRO A 117 7.40 3.18 -9.13
CA PRO A 117 6.71 1.92 -8.85
C PRO A 117 6.60 1.54 -7.36
N ARG A 118 7.57 1.99 -6.53
CA ARG A 118 7.54 1.76 -5.09
C ARG A 118 6.55 2.69 -4.39
N LEU A 119 6.32 3.89 -4.92
CA LEU A 119 5.27 4.79 -4.43
C LEU A 119 3.89 4.20 -4.73
N GLU A 120 3.69 3.70 -5.95
CA GLU A 120 2.42 3.05 -6.33
C GLU A 120 2.11 1.83 -5.46
N LEU A 121 3.11 0.97 -5.22
CA LEU A 121 2.97 -0.17 -4.29
C LEU A 121 2.63 0.29 -2.86
N MET A 122 3.10 1.46 -2.44
CA MET A 122 2.77 2.00 -1.13
C MET A 122 1.33 2.54 -1.08
N GLY A 123 0.84 3.15 -2.16
CA GLY A 123 -0.57 3.48 -2.32
C GLY A 123 -1.45 2.23 -2.19
N ALA A 124 -1.10 1.16 -2.90
CA ALA A 124 -1.80 -0.12 -2.81
C ALA A 124 -1.79 -0.71 -1.38
N LEU A 125 -0.66 -0.66 -0.67
CA LEU A 125 -0.60 -1.13 0.72
C LEU A 125 -1.53 -0.32 1.65
N LEU A 126 -1.61 0.99 1.45
CA LEU A 126 -2.53 1.83 2.23
C LEU A 126 -3.98 1.48 1.95
N ALA A 127 -4.34 1.27 0.68
CA ALA A 127 -5.67 0.82 0.30
C ALA A 127 -6.01 -0.53 0.94
N ALA A 128 -5.08 -1.49 0.96
CA ALA A 128 -5.27 -2.80 1.60
C ALA A 128 -5.53 -2.69 3.11
N ARG A 129 -4.74 -1.87 3.81
CA ARG A 129 -4.92 -1.62 5.26
C ARG A 129 -6.24 -0.92 5.55
N LEU A 130 -6.58 0.07 4.74
CA LEU A 130 -7.83 0.81 4.86
C LEU A 130 -9.02 -0.11 4.64
N ALA A 131 -9.00 -0.92 3.59
CA ALA A 131 -10.08 -1.85 3.30
C ALA A 131 -10.27 -2.86 4.44
N LYS A 132 -9.20 -3.37 5.06
CA LYS A 132 -9.33 -4.22 6.25
C LYS A 132 -10.07 -3.52 7.39
N GLU A 133 -9.74 -2.25 7.65
CA GLU A 133 -10.38 -1.49 8.74
C GLU A 133 -11.84 -1.16 8.42
N VAL A 134 -12.13 -0.75 7.18
CA VAL A 134 -13.49 -0.49 6.69
C VAL A 134 -14.32 -1.78 6.72
N SER A 135 -13.77 -2.90 6.23
CA SER A 135 -14.44 -4.19 6.28
C SER A 135 -14.72 -4.63 7.70
N ARG A 136 -13.81 -4.42 8.67
CA ARG A 136 -14.06 -4.75 10.08
C ARG A 136 -15.32 -4.08 10.63
N VAL A 137 -15.61 -2.86 10.17
CA VAL A 137 -16.78 -2.08 10.63
C VAL A 137 -18.04 -2.43 9.82
N LEU A 138 -17.91 -2.67 8.52
CA LEU A 138 -19.04 -2.91 7.62
C LEU A 138 -19.46 -4.39 7.51
N SER A 139 -18.59 -5.34 7.82
CA SER A 139 -18.82 -6.78 7.58
C SER A 139 -19.97 -7.36 8.41
N GLU A 140 -20.33 -6.73 9.53
CA GLU A 140 -21.51 -7.14 10.32
C GLU A 140 -22.82 -6.76 9.63
N LYS A 141 -22.81 -5.77 8.73
CA LYS A 141 -24.00 -5.22 8.08
C LYS A 141 -24.15 -5.64 6.62
N ILE A 142 -23.04 -5.81 5.89
CA ILE A 142 -23.06 -6.14 4.45
C ILE A 142 -21.93 -7.12 4.14
N PRO A 143 -22.22 -8.42 3.92
CA PRO A 143 -21.24 -9.34 3.36
C PRO A 143 -20.99 -8.96 1.90
N ALA A 144 -19.86 -8.32 1.63
CA ALA A 144 -19.45 -7.88 0.29
C ALA A 144 -18.05 -8.40 -0.06
N THR A 145 -17.86 -8.71 -1.34
CA THR A 145 -16.55 -9.05 -1.90
C THR A 145 -15.78 -7.77 -2.19
N ASN A 146 -14.59 -7.63 -1.62
CA ASN A 146 -13.74 -6.46 -1.85
C ASN A 146 -12.93 -6.63 -3.14
N HIS A 147 -13.02 -5.62 -4.01
CA HIS A 147 -12.22 -5.48 -5.21
C HIS A 147 -11.32 -4.24 -5.11
N PHE A 148 -10.13 -4.32 -5.72
CA PHE A 148 -9.10 -3.30 -5.64
C PHE A 148 -8.61 -2.95 -7.04
N TRP A 149 -8.31 -1.67 -7.27
CA TRP A 149 -7.85 -1.19 -8.57
C TRP A 149 -6.59 -0.34 -8.43
N THR A 150 -5.68 -0.50 -9.38
CA THR A 150 -4.46 0.30 -9.53
C THR A 150 -4.20 0.56 -11.01
N ASP A 151 -3.73 1.75 -11.35
CA ASP A 151 -3.27 2.09 -12.70
C ASP A 151 -1.82 1.67 -12.97
N SER A 152 -1.07 1.39 -11.91
CA SER A 152 0.26 0.81 -12.02
C SER A 152 0.22 -0.70 -12.33
N THR A 153 0.42 -1.06 -13.59
CA THR A 153 0.59 -2.47 -14.02
C THR A 153 1.79 -3.16 -13.35
N ILE A 154 2.85 -2.40 -13.04
CA ILE A 154 4.01 -2.90 -12.29
C ILE A 154 3.62 -3.27 -10.86
N ALA A 155 2.92 -2.40 -10.15
CA ALA A 155 2.46 -2.68 -8.80
C ALA A 155 1.48 -3.86 -8.78
N LEU A 156 0.56 -3.92 -9.75
CA LEU A 156 -0.37 -5.04 -9.93
C LEU A 156 0.36 -6.37 -10.13
N SER A 157 1.34 -6.43 -11.04
CA SER A 157 2.16 -7.61 -11.29
C SER A 157 2.90 -8.07 -10.03
N TRP A 158 3.44 -7.13 -9.24
CA TRP A 158 4.06 -7.45 -7.96
C TRP A 158 3.08 -8.04 -6.95
N ILE A 159 1.86 -7.51 -6.86
CA ILE A 159 0.81 -7.96 -5.93
C ILE A 159 0.27 -9.34 -6.31
N GLN A 160 0.07 -9.62 -7.59
CA GLN A 160 -0.44 -10.91 -8.07
C GLN A 160 0.65 -12.01 -8.06
N GLY A 161 1.92 -11.61 -8.20
CA GLY A 161 3.08 -12.50 -8.17
C GLY A 161 3.45 -13.02 -6.77
N SER A 162 4.35 -14.01 -6.74
CA SER A 162 4.86 -14.56 -5.47
C SER A 162 5.83 -13.57 -4.81
N SER A 163 5.55 -13.19 -3.56
CA SER A 163 6.35 -12.23 -2.78
C SER A 163 7.83 -12.62 -2.64
N SER A 164 8.15 -13.92 -2.63
CA SER A 164 9.53 -14.43 -2.51
C SER A 164 10.43 -14.14 -3.71
N ARG A 165 9.85 -13.75 -4.85
CA ARG A 165 10.59 -13.41 -6.08
C ARG A 165 11.16 -11.99 -6.04
N TRP A 166 10.67 -11.14 -5.14
CA TRP A 166 10.96 -9.71 -5.14
C TRP A 166 12.09 -9.34 -4.17
N LYS A 167 12.76 -8.21 -4.43
CA LYS A 167 13.72 -7.64 -3.48
C LYS A 167 13.00 -7.26 -2.17
N VAL A 168 13.71 -7.37 -1.05
CA VAL A 168 13.20 -7.25 0.34
C VAL A 168 12.14 -6.16 0.54
N PHE A 169 12.37 -4.94 0.03
CA PHE A 169 11.39 -3.85 0.16
C PHE A 169 10.02 -4.23 -0.41
N VAL A 170 9.99 -4.65 -1.68
CA VAL A 170 8.77 -5.02 -2.41
C VAL A 170 8.19 -6.30 -1.82
N ALA A 171 9.02 -7.31 -1.57
CA ALA A 171 8.60 -8.60 -1.01
C ALA A 171 7.81 -8.44 0.29
N ASN A 172 8.31 -7.63 1.23
CA ASN A 172 7.66 -7.43 2.53
C ASN A 172 6.29 -6.76 2.39
N ARG A 173 6.15 -5.81 1.44
CA ARG A 173 4.91 -5.04 1.23
C ARG A 173 3.87 -5.84 0.46
N VAL A 174 4.30 -6.58 -0.57
CA VAL A 174 3.44 -7.55 -1.26
C VAL A 174 2.95 -8.62 -0.29
N LYS A 175 3.82 -9.17 0.57
CA LYS A 175 3.42 -10.16 1.59
C LYS A 175 2.36 -9.60 2.53
N GLU A 176 2.50 -8.34 2.94
CA GLU A 176 1.50 -7.69 3.77
C GLU A 176 0.16 -7.50 3.01
N ILE A 177 0.19 -6.96 1.79
CA ILE A 177 -1.02 -6.81 0.94
C ILE A 177 -1.75 -8.15 0.78
N GLN A 178 -1.02 -9.21 0.45
CA GLN A 178 -1.55 -10.56 0.28
C GLN A 178 -2.08 -11.19 1.59
N SER A 179 -1.64 -10.70 2.75
CA SER A 179 -2.18 -11.12 4.05
C SER A 179 -3.45 -10.37 4.45
N LEU A 180 -3.67 -9.19 3.88
CA LEU A 180 -4.81 -8.31 4.18
C LEU A 180 -5.95 -8.46 3.15
N THR A 181 -5.63 -8.89 1.93
CA THR A 181 -6.53 -8.93 0.78
C THR A 181 -6.28 -10.17 -0.07
N ASN A 182 -7.27 -10.56 -0.88
CA ASN A 182 -7.06 -11.59 -1.89
C ASN A 182 -6.35 -10.99 -3.10
N LYS A 183 -5.18 -11.53 -3.49
CA LYS A 183 -4.42 -11.06 -4.65
C LYS A 183 -5.21 -11.14 -5.97
N ASP A 184 -6.16 -12.07 -6.08
CA ASP A 184 -6.93 -12.30 -7.30
C ASP A 184 -8.09 -11.30 -7.46
N THR A 185 -8.35 -10.48 -6.43
CA THR A 185 -9.34 -9.38 -6.49
C THR A 185 -8.73 -8.01 -6.78
N TRP A 186 -7.43 -7.98 -7.12
CA TRP A 186 -6.72 -6.80 -7.61
C TRP A 186 -6.77 -6.73 -9.13
N HIS A 187 -7.14 -5.57 -9.64
CA HIS A 187 -7.39 -5.31 -11.06
C HIS A 187 -6.62 -4.08 -11.54
N HIS A 188 -6.43 -4.00 -12.86
CA HIS A 188 -5.92 -2.80 -13.49
C HIS A 188 -7.06 -1.80 -13.72
N CYS A 189 -6.81 -0.52 -13.45
CA CYS A 189 -7.67 0.57 -13.88
C CYS A 189 -6.85 1.47 -14.82
N PRO A 190 -7.29 1.69 -16.07
CA PRO A 190 -6.58 2.60 -16.96
C PRO A 190 -6.38 3.96 -16.29
N GLY A 191 -5.17 4.53 -16.36
CA GLY A 191 -4.86 5.80 -15.68
C GLY A 191 -5.80 6.96 -16.07
N LYS A 192 -6.35 6.96 -17.29
CA LYS A 192 -7.37 7.94 -17.71
C LYS A 192 -8.67 7.83 -16.91
N ASP A 193 -8.98 6.65 -16.40
CA ASP A 193 -10.21 6.34 -15.67
C ASP A 193 -9.99 6.25 -14.15
N ASN A 194 -8.75 6.39 -13.67
CA ASN A 194 -8.42 6.40 -12.26
C ASN A 194 -8.87 7.73 -11.61
N PRO A 195 -9.88 7.72 -10.72
CA PRO A 195 -10.34 8.94 -10.04
C PRO A 195 -9.30 9.47 -9.03
N SER A 196 -8.41 8.62 -8.52
CA SER A 196 -7.37 9.02 -7.56
C SER A 196 -6.38 10.02 -8.16
N ASP A 197 -6.18 9.93 -9.48
CA ASP A 197 -5.26 10.79 -10.23
C ASP A 197 -5.72 12.25 -10.26
N LEU A 198 -7.02 12.51 -10.11
CA LEU A 198 -7.58 13.86 -10.04
C LEU A 198 -7.06 14.62 -8.82
N LEU A 199 -6.91 13.93 -7.69
CA LEU A 199 -6.40 14.53 -6.46
C LEU A 199 -4.87 14.59 -6.42
N THR A 200 -4.16 13.59 -6.94
CA THR A 200 -2.68 13.55 -6.92
C THR A 200 -2.07 14.56 -7.90
N ARG A 201 -2.71 14.79 -9.06
CA ARG A 201 -2.26 15.76 -10.07
C ARG A 201 -2.79 17.18 -9.83
N GLY A 202 -3.79 17.31 -8.95
CA GLY A 202 -4.44 18.57 -8.60
C GLY A 202 -5.62 18.90 -9.50
N ILE A 203 -6.73 19.28 -8.87
CA ILE A 203 -7.97 19.72 -9.52
C ILE A 203 -8.54 20.90 -8.73
N SER A 204 -9.18 21.85 -9.42
CA SER A 204 -9.87 22.96 -8.76
C SER A 204 -11.11 22.46 -8.01
N ALA A 205 -11.51 23.17 -6.93
CA ALA A 205 -12.70 22.81 -6.17
C ALA A 205 -13.98 22.85 -7.04
N ASP A 206 -14.12 23.86 -7.89
CA ASP A 206 -15.27 24.01 -8.81
C ASP A 206 -15.33 22.88 -9.85
N SER A 207 -14.17 22.46 -10.38
CA SER A 207 -14.09 21.33 -11.31
C SER A 207 -14.39 20.01 -10.62
N LEU A 208 -13.95 19.84 -9.36
CA LEU A 208 -14.20 18.62 -8.57
C LEU A 208 -15.68 18.46 -8.22
N LEU A 209 -16.36 19.57 -7.85
CA LEU A 209 -17.80 19.56 -7.54
C LEU A 209 -18.64 18.97 -8.68
N ASN A 210 -18.25 19.27 -9.93
CA ASN A 210 -18.95 18.81 -11.13
C ASN A 210 -18.32 17.55 -11.76
N CYS A 211 -17.38 16.88 -11.08
CA CYS A 211 -16.68 15.73 -11.64
C CYS A 211 -17.42 14.41 -11.37
N GLU A 212 -18.20 13.95 -12.34
CA GLU A 212 -18.95 12.68 -12.22
C GLU A 212 -18.04 11.48 -11.91
N LYS A 213 -16.84 11.42 -12.51
CA LYS A 213 -15.87 10.34 -12.29
C LYS A 213 -15.42 10.23 -10.82
N TRP A 214 -15.34 11.34 -10.10
CA TRP A 214 -14.96 11.35 -8.69
C TRP A 214 -16.10 10.83 -7.80
N TRP A 215 -17.32 11.28 -8.05
CA TRP A 215 -18.48 10.96 -7.21
C TRP A 215 -19.10 9.60 -7.48
N ASN A 216 -19.15 9.20 -8.75
CA ASN A 216 -19.80 7.97 -9.19
C ASN A 216 -18.81 6.85 -9.52
N GLY A 217 -17.53 7.18 -9.67
CA GLY A 217 -16.52 6.27 -10.17
C GLY A 217 -16.53 6.16 -11.70
N PRO A 218 -15.57 5.42 -12.28
CA PRO A 218 -15.53 5.15 -13.71
C PRO A 218 -16.66 4.21 -14.16
N SER A 219 -17.10 4.39 -15.41
CA SER A 219 -18.29 3.71 -15.96
C SER A 219 -18.24 2.18 -15.88
N PHE A 220 -17.05 1.58 -16.03
CA PHE A 220 -16.87 0.13 -15.98
C PHE A 220 -17.23 -0.49 -14.61
N LEU A 221 -17.25 0.29 -13.52
CA LEU A 221 -17.68 -0.20 -12.21
C LEU A 221 -19.19 -0.43 -12.12
N HIS A 222 -19.97 0.11 -13.05
CA HIS A 222 -21.41 -0.06 -13.10
C HIS A 222 -21.85 -1.24 -13.98
N GLU A 223 -20.91 -1.92 -14.64
CA GLU A 223 -21.20 -3.07 -15.49
C GLU A 223 -21.33 -4.36 -14.64
N GLU A 224 -22.22 -5.28 -15.03
CA GLU A 224 -22.45 -6.55 -14.31
C GLU A 224 -21.18 -7.43 -14.23
N ASN A 225 -20.27 -7.28 -15.20
CA ASN A 225 -18.94 -7.85 -15.16
C ASN A 225 -17.92 -6.75 -14.80
N ILE A 226 -17.75 -6.52 -13.51
CA ILE A 226 -16.82 -5.54 -12.93
C ILE A 226 -15.34 -5.87 -13.23
N VAL A 227 -15.06 -7.09 -13.69
CA VAL A 227 -13.72 -7.46 -14.17
C VAL A 227 -13.51 -6.70 -15.49
N PRO A 228 -12.59 -5.72 -15.54
CA PRO A 228 -12.20 -5.15 -16.83
C PRO A 228 -11.83 -6.33 -17.72
N LYS A 229 -12.37 -6.38 -18.94
CA LYS A 229 -11.85 -7.32 -19.92
C LYS A 229 -10.35 -7.10 -19.93
N ASN A 230 -9.61 -8.09 -19.44
CA ASN A 230 -8.22 -8.25 -19.78
C ASN A 230 -8.25 -8.56 -21.28
N ASP A 231 -8.48 -7.55 -22.12
CA ASP A 231 -8.18 -7.63 -23.54
C ASP A 231 -6.67 -7.86 -23.73
N ASP A 232 -5.89 -7.56 -22.68
CA ASP A 232 -4.59 -8.13 -22.42
C ASP A 232 -4.72 -9.23 -21.35
N ALA A 233 -5.33 -10.35 -21.71
CA ALA A 233 -4.80 -11.62 -21.22
C ALA A 233 -3.38 -11.67 -21.80
N ILE A 234 -2.45 -11.01 -21.13
CA ILE A 234 -1.03 -11.26 -21.28
C ILE A 234 -0.93 -12.73 -20.88
N LEU A 235 -1.13 -13.62 -21.85
CA LEU A 235 -0.36 -14.86 -21.89
C LEU A 235 1.04 -14.34 -21.59
N SER A 236 1.52 -14.52 -20.36
CA SER A 236 2.85 -14.09 -19.96
C SER A 236 3.74 -14.44 -21.13
N ASP A 237 4.41 -13.47 -21.75
CA ASP A 237 4.97 -13.64 -23.09
C ASP A 237 5.81 -14.93 -23.21
N ASP A 238 6.41 -15.33 -22.10
CA ASP A 238 7.00 -16.63 -21.76
C ASP A 238 6.23 -17.87 -22.29
N ILE A 239 4.89 -17.92 -22.19
CA ILE A 239 4.01 -19.00 -22.67
C ILE A 239 3.90 -18.97 -24.20
N ILE A 240 3.83 -17.78 -24.81
CA ILE A 240 3.82 -17.63 -26.27
C ILE A 240 5.16 -18.09 -26.85
N TYR A 241 6.27 -17.71 -26.22
CA TYR A 241 7.60 -18.17 -26.65
C TYR A 241 7.79 -19.67 -26.43
N ARG A 242 7.32 -20.23 -25.32
CA ARG A 242 7.31 -21.68 -25.10
C ARG A 242 6.48 -22.40 -26.17
N PHE A 243 5.33 -21.85 -26.52
CA PHE A 243 4.46 -22.38 -27.58
C PHE A 243 5.18 -22.36 -28.94
N ILE A 244 5.77 -21.22 -29.33
CA ILE A 244 6.55 -21.09 -30.56
C ILE A 244 7.74 -22.08 -30.60
N ASP A 245 8.48 -22.20 -29.50
CA ASP A 245 9.65 -23.10 -29.42
C ASP A 245 9.23 -24.58 -29.51
N ASN A 246 8.12 -24.95 -28.86
CA ASN A 246 7.53 -26.30 -28.96
C ASN A 246 6.94 -26.60 -30.34
N CYS A 247 6.45 -25.58 -31.06
CA CYS A 247 6.04 -25.70 -32.46
C CYS A 247 7.25 -25.89 -33.39
N LYS A 248 8.38 -25.24 -33.11
CA LYS A 248 9.64 -25.41 -33.87
C LYS A 248 10.36 -26.72 -33.56
N GLN A 249 10.18 -27.26 -32.35
CA GLN A 249 10.80 -28.51 -31.89
C GLN A 249 9.76 -29.58 -31.51
N PRO A 250 9.00 -30.13 -32.47
CA PRO A 250 7.86 -31.00 -32.19
C PRO A 250 8.23 -32.32 -31.50
N PHE A 251 9.47 -32.79 -31.63
CA PHE A 251 9.96 -34.03 -31.04
C PHE A 251 10.66 -33.86 -29.67
N ASN A 252 10.87 -32.61 -29.22
CA ASN A 252 11.50 -32.31 -27.93
C ASN A 252 10.75 -31.17 -27.23
N LYS A 253 9.43 -31.35 -27.10
CA LYS A 253 8.56 -30.36 -26.46
C LYS A 253 8.94 -30.26 -24.98
N GLN A 254 9.16 -29.03 -24.53
CA GLN A 254 9.37 -28.78 -23.12
C GLN A 254 8.01 -28.63 -22.42
N ILE A 255 7.83 -29.40 -21.36
CA ILE A 255 6.60 -29.51 -20.57
C ILE A 255 6.97 -29.29 -19.09
N GLY A 256 6.13 -28.55 -18.36
CA GLY A 256 6.34 -28.23 -16.95
C GLY A 256 6.39 -26.71 -16.68
N PRO A 257 6.68 -26.30 -15.42
CA PRO A 257 6.78 -24.88 -15.06
C PRO A 257 7.91 -24.18 -15.85
N LEU A 258 7.67 -22.93 -16.26
CA LEU A 258 8.63 -22.09 -16.99
C LEU A 258 9.95 -21.95 -16.21
N LYS A 259 11.08 -22.24 -16.87
CA LYS A 259 12.41 -21.99 -16.30
C LYS A 259 12.76 -20.52 -16.41
N ILE A 260 13.58 -20.04 -15.47
CA ILE A 260 14.06 -18.66 -15.42
C ILE A 260 14.74 -18.24 -16.73
N SER A 261 15.49 -19.15 -17.36
CA SER A 261 16.18 -18.89 -18.62
C SER A 261 15.23 -18.68 -19.81
N GLU A 262 14.02 -19.22 -19.76
CA GLU A 262 13.01 -19.02 -20.79
C GLU A 262 12.36 -17.65 -20.64
N VAL A 263 12.04 -17.28 -19.41
CA VAL A 263 11.50 -15.97 -19.06
C VAL A 263 12.46 -14.86 -19.48
N GLN A 264 13.75 -15.01 -19.15
CA GLN A 264 14.80 -14.07 -19.57
C GLN A 264 14.92 -13.97 -21.10
N ARG A 265 14.74 -15.09 -21.81
CA ARG A 265 14.82 -15.12 -23.27
C ARG A 265 13.61 -14.44 -23.91
N ALA A 266 12.42 -14.69 -23.39
CA ALA A 266 11.20 -14.02 -23.81
C ALA A 266 11.28 -12.51 -23.58
N GLU A 267 11.66 -12.09 -22.38
CA GLU A 267 11.89 -10.68 -22.00
C GLU A 267 12.90 -10.02 -22.94
N THR A 268 14.05 -10.65 -23.18
CA THR A 268 15.08 -10.12 -24.10
C THR A 268 14.55 -9.99 -25.53
N THR A 269 13.70 -10.92 -25.97
CA THR A 269 13.19 -10.91 -27.34
C THR A 269 12.13 -9.83 -27.53
N LEU A 270 11.26 -9.61 -26.54
CA LEU A 270 10.33 -8.49 -26.53
C LEU A 270 11.02 -7.14 -26.54
N VAL A 271 12.03 -6.97 -25.70
CA VAL A 271 12.84 -5.75 -25.71
C VAL A 271 13.41 -5.50 -27.10
N LYS A 272 13.93 -6.53 -27.78
CA LYS A 272 14.43 -6.41 -29.16
C LYS A 272 13.35 -6.05 -30.17
N LEU A 273 12.17 -6.65 -30.09
CA LEU A 273 11.06 -6.38 -31.02
C LEU A 273 10.53 -4.96 -30.85
N VAL A 274 10.30 -4.54 -29.60
CA VAL A 274 9.90 -3.16 -29.29
C VAL A 274 10.97 -2.19 -29.75
N GLN A 275 12.25 -2.52 -29.51
CA GLN A 275 13.35 -1.69 -29.99
C GLN A 275 13.37 -1.58 -31.52
N GLN A 276 13.11 -2.67 -32.24
CA GLN A 276 13.04 -2.68 -33.71
C GLN A 276 11.91 -1.83 -34.28
N VAL A 277 10.79 -1.72 -33.58
CA VAL A 277 9.65 -0.92 -34.03
C VAL A 277 9.81 0.55 -33.63
N GLU A 278 10.14 0.83 -32.38
CA GLU A 278 10.17 2.20 -31.82
C GLU A 278 11.48 2.94 -32.12
N PHE A 279 12.59 2.22 -32.28
CA PHE A 279 13.93 2.79 -32.50
C PHE A 279 14.54 2.26 -33.80
N GLU A 280 13.74 2.12 -34.86
CA GLU A 280 14.21 1.56 -36.14
C GLU A 280 15.38 2.38 -36.72
N SER A 281 15.30 3.72 -36.66
CA SER A 281 16.35 4.64 -37.10
C SER A 281 17.63 4.48 -36.31
N GLU A 282 17.54 4.47 -34.99
CA GLU A 282 18.69 4.38 -34.08
C GLU A 282 19.32 2.99 -34.14
N LEU A 283 18.51 1.94 -34.34
CA LEU A 283 19.01 0.60 -34.61
C LEU A 283 19.66 0.49 -35.97
N LYS A 284 19.17 1.17 -37.00
CA LYS A 284 19.86 1.31 -38.28
C LYS A 284 21.17 2.07 -38.10
N ASP A 285 21.21 3.14 -37.32
CA ASP A 285 22.43 3.90 -37.02
C ASP A 285 23.44 3.13 -36.15
N LEU A 286 22.95 2.27 -35.25
CA LEU A 286 23.76 1.35 -34.45
C LEU A 286 24.24 0.14 -35.26
N SER A 287 23.43 -0.33 -36.22
CA SER A 287 23.74 -1.46 -37.10
C SER A 287 24.58 -1.06 -38.32
N THR A 288 24.61 0.22 -38.68
CA THR A 288 25.42 0.77 -39.78
C THR A 288 26.87 0.97 -39.36
N LYS A 289 27.19 0.89 -38.07
CA LYS A 289 28.58 0.70 -37.62
C LYS A 289 28.99 -0.73 -37.93
N ASP A 290 29.85 -0.86 -38.93
CA ASP A 290 30.50 -2.11 -39.32
C ASP A 290 30.89 -2.91 -38.05
N PRO A 291 30.46 -4.18 -37.90
CA PRO A 291 30.80 -5.00 -36.75
C PRO A 291 32.29 -5.03 -36.41
N ARG A 292 33.15 -4.86 -37.42
CA ARG A 292 34.60 -4.77 -37.30
C ARG A 292 35.06 -3.51 -36.55
N ILE A 293 34.40 -2.37 -36.76
CA ILE A 293 34.62 -1.13 -36.00
C ILE A 293 34.36 -1.35 -34.50
N LYS A 294 33.30 -2.10 -34.16
CA LYS A 294 33.01 -2.45 -32.76
C LYS A 294 34.11 -3.36 -32.18
N GLN A 295 34.61 -4.31 -32.96
CA GLN A 295 35.71 -5.19 -32.55
C GLN A 295 37.00 -4.39 -32.30
N ILE A 296 37.39 -3.50 -33.23
CA ILE A 296 38.52 -2.58 -33.08
C ILE A 296 38.38 -1.76 -31.78
N LYS A 297 37.20 -1.17 -31.53
CA LYS A 297 36.94 -0.37 -30.33
C LYS A 297 37.09 -1.17 -29.03
N ILE A 298 36.57 -2.39 -29.00
CA ILE A 298 36.68 -3.28 -27.84
C ILE A 298 38.15 -3.63 -27.58
N LYS A 299 38.88 -4.05 -28.61
CA LYS A 299 40.30 -4.46 -28.50
C LYS A 299 41.20 -3.29 -28.12
N THR A 300 40.97 -2.11 -28.68
CA THR A 300 41.60 -0.85 -28.26
C THR A 300 41.38 -0.56 -26.77
N GLY A 301 40.16 -0.77 -26.27
CA GLY A 301 39.84 -0.64 -24.85
C GLY A 301 40.57 -1.63 -23.95
N VAL A 302 40.78 -2.87 -24.42
CA VAL A 302 41.57 -3.89 -23.70
C VAL A 302 43.02 -3.44 -23.56
N VAL A 303 43.65 -3.00 -24.66
CA VAL A 303 45.04 -2.51 -24.66
C VAL A 303 45.20 -1.30 -23.73
N LYS A 304 44.30 -0.31 -23.79
CA LYS A 304 44.33 0.86 -22.89
C LYS A 304 44.24 0.48 -21.40
N ARG A 305 43.40 -0.49 -21.05
CA ARG A 305 43.27 -0.94 -19.65
C ARG A 305 44.52 -1.66 -19.17
N LEU A 306 45.04 -2.60 -19.96
CA LEU A 306 46.24 -3.35 -19.62
C LEU A 306 47.49 -2.46 -19.55
N ALA A 307 47.59 -1.43 -20.40
CA ALA A 307 48.66 -0.44 -20.33
C ALA A 307 48.62 0.36 -19.00
N LYS A 308 47.43 0.75 -18.54
CA LYS A 308 47.25 1.43 -17.25
C LYS A 308 47.55 0.51 -16.06
N GLU A 309 47.14 -0.75 -16.14
CA GLU A 309 47.41 -1.78 -15.12
C GLU A 309 48.92 -2.04 -14.99
N LYS A 310 49.64 -2.19 -16.12
CA LYS A 310 51.11 -2.28 -16.15
C LYS A 310 51.75 -1.09 -15.44
N LEU A 311 51.40 0.14 -15.86
CA LEU A 311 51.96 1.37 -15.29
C LEU A 311 51.67 1.51 -13.78
N MET A 312 50.50 1.05 -13.33
CA MET A 312 50.16 1.04 -11.92
C MET A 312 51.11 0.14 -11.12
N TYR A 313 51.29 -1.12 -11.55
CA TYR A 313 52.16 -2.06 -10.85
C TYR A 313 53.64 -1.66 -10.90
N GLU A 314 54.10 -1.05 -11.99
CA GLU A 314 55.47 -0.52 -12.09
C GLU A 314 55.69 0.63 -11.09
N LYS A 315 54.75 1.58 -11.02
CA LYS A 315 54.82 2.70 -10.05
C LYS A 315 54.72 2.23 -8.61
N GLU A 316 53.93 1.18 -8.34
CA GLU A 316 53.83 0.58 -7.02
C GLU A 316 55.16 -0.07 -6.61
N ALA A 317 55.74 -0.89 -7.49
CA ALA A 317 57.05 -1.48 -7.27
C ALA A 317 58.16 -0.43 -7.06
N GLU A 318 58.16 0.67 -7.81
CA GLU A 318 59.10 1.78 -7.60
C GLU A 318 58.91 2.45 -6.23
N LYS A 319 57.67 2.73 -5.82
CA LYS A 319 57.40 3.33 -4.51
C LYS A 319 57.89 2.45 -3.37
N GLU A 320 57.63 1.15 -3.45
CA GLU A 320 58.06 0.21 -2.42
C GLU A 320 59.59 0.07 -2.39
N LYS A 321 60.28 0.13 -3.54
CA LYS A 321 61.75 0.21 -3.62
C LYS A 321 62.30 1.47 -2.97
N THR A 322 61.77 2.65 -3.31
CA THR A 322 62.20 3.92 -2.69
C THR A 322 61.95 3.93 -1.18
N LYS A 323 60.89 3.26 -0.72
CA LYS A 323 60.60 3.09 0.71
C LYS A 323 61.64 2.21 1.39
N LEU A 324 62.03 1.09 0.76
CA LEU A 324 63.10 0.21 1.27
C LEU A 324 64.43 0.98 1.37
N GLU A 325 64.81 1.74 0.35
CA GLU A 325 66.04 2.56 0.36
C GLU A 325 66.04 3.56 1.53
N LYS A 326 64.90 4.18 1.82
CA LYS A 326 64.75 5.08 2.97
C LYS A 326 64.87 4.33 4.30
N MET A 327 64.23 3.17 4.44
CA MET A 327 64.31 2.35 5.65
C MET A 327 65.75 1.88 5.93
N GLN A 328 66.49 1.53 4.88
CA GLN A 328 67.91 1.19 4.96
C GLN A 328 68.77 2.41 5.35
N ALA A 329 68.48 3.59 4.79
CA ALA A 329 69.21 4.82 5.11
C ALA A 329 68.95 5.32 6.55
N THR A 330 67.76 5.08 7.12
CA THR A 330 67.42 5.46 8.49
C THR A 330 67.87 4.44 9.55
N GLY A 331 68.44 3.29 9.14
CA GLY A 331 68.88 2.25 10.04
C GLY A 331 67.73 1.56 10.79
N GLU A 332 66.61 1.30 10.11
CA GLU A 332 65.51 0.53 10.68
C GLU A 332 65.88 -0.94 10.98
N ASP A 333 65.06 -1.60 11.79
CA ASP A 333 65.26 -2.98 12.22
C ASP A 333 65.26 -3.99 11.04
N ASP A 334 66.18 -4.96 11.09
CA ASP A 334 66.38 -5.98 10.06
C ASP A 334 65.13 -6.84 9.76
N TYR A 335 64.22 -6.99 10.72
CA TYR A 335 62.95 -7.68 10.48
C TYR A 335 62.02 -6.84 9.60
N LEU A 336 61.96 -5.52 9.84
CA LEU A 336 61.13 -4.61 9.05
C LEU A 336 61.65 -4.48 7.61
N ILE A 337 62.98 -4.45 7.43
CA ILE A 337 63.61 -4.45 6.10
C ILE A 337 63.24 -5.72 5.32
N ARG A 338 63.38 -6.92 5.93
CA ARG A 338 63.00 -8.19 5.30
C ARG A 338 61.51 -8.25 4.94
N LYS A 339 60.65 -7.75 5.83
CA LYS A 339 59.21 -7.68 5.55
C LYS A 339 58.90 -6.74 4.38
N GLN A 340 59.62 -5.63 4.26
CA GLN A 340 59.47 -4.71 3.14
C GLN A 340 59.99 -5.32 1.82
N GLU A 341 61.03 -6.15 1.85
CA GLU A 341 61.49 -6.93 0.69
C GLU A 341 60.44 -7.95 0.20
N GLU A 342 59.70 -8.59 1.12
CA GLU A 342 58.59 -9.47 0.76
C GLU A 342 57.47 -8.70 0.03
N VAL A 343 57.10 -7.52 0.51
CA VAL A 343 56.09 -6.65 -0.12
C VAL A 343 56.52 -6.22 -1.52
N ILE A 344 57.80 -5.88 -1.71
CA ILE A 344 58.36 -5.57 -3.04
C ILE A 344 58.26 -6.79 -3.96
N LYS A 345 58.58 -7.99 -3.45
CA LYS A 345 58.51 -9.23 -4.23
C LYS A 345 57.09 -9.53 -4.68
N GLU A 346 56.09 -9.38 -3.82
CA GLU A 346 54.67 -9.52 -4.18
C GLU A 346 54.26 -8.55 -5.28
N SER A 347 54.68 -7.28 -5.16
CA SER A 347 54.41 -6.23 -6.17
C SER A 347 55.08 -6.55 -7.51
N LEU A 348 56.32 -7.03 -7.49
CA LEU A 348 57.08 -7.42 -8.69
C LEU A 348 56.53 -8.69 -9.35
N MET A 349 55.95 -9.64 -8.60
CA MET A 349 55.37 -10.86 -9.16
C MET A 349 54.17 -10.60 -10.07
N MET A 350 53.50 -9.46 -9.92
CA MET A 350 52.35 -9.07 -10.75
C MET A 350 52.75 -8.48 -12.11
N VAL A 351 53.95 -7.93 -12.22
CA VAL A 351 54.43 -7.23 -13.43
C VAL A 351 54.59 -8.18 -14.64
N PRO A 352 55.25 -9.37 -14.54
CA PRO A 352 55.45 -10.25 -15.69
C PRO A 352 54.15 -10.77 -16.31
N ASN A 353 53.16 -11.15 -15.49
CA ASN A 353 51.88 -11.66 -15.98
C ASN A 353 51.10 -10.54 -16.70
N THR A 354 51.10 -9.34 -16.12
CA THR A 354 50.45 -8.17 -16.71
C THR A 354 51.12 -7.77 -18.02
N MET A 355 52.46 -7.80 -18.08
CA MET A 355 53.22 -7.54 -19.30
C MET A 355 52.89 -8.56 -20.40
N LYS A 356 52.84 -9.86 -20.08
CA LYS A 356 52.48 -10.90 -21.06
C LYS A 356 51.07 -10.70 -21.61
N ARG A 357 50.08 -10.45 -20.75
CA ARG A 357 48.69 -10.18 -21.15
C ARG A 357 48.59 -8.94 -22.03
N TYR A 358 49.33 -7.90 -21.66
CA TYR A 358 49.41 -6.66 -22.41
C TYR A 358 50.01 -6.88 -23.81
N GLN A 359 51.14 -7.61 -23.91
CA GLN A 359 51.82 -7.90 -25.17
C GLN A 359 50.96 -8.76 -26.11
N MET A 360 50.23 -9.74 -25.58
CA MET A 360 49.26 -10.53 -26.35
C MET A 360 48.13 -9.64 -26.90
N ALA A 361 47.57 -8.75 -26.09
CA ALA A 361 46.51 -7.83 -26.53
C ALA A 361 47.00 -6.79 -27.54
N TYR A 362 48.26 -6.33 -27.39
CA TYR A 362 48.91 -5.42 -28.34
C TYR A 362 49.04 -6.09 -29.71
N ASN A 363 49.60 -7.31 -29.75
CA ASN A 363 49.80 -8.06 -30.99
C ASN A 363 48.46 -8.39 -31.67
N GLU A 364 47.45 -8.79 -30.90
CA GLU A 364 46.11 -9.06 -31.44
C GLU A 364 45.46 -7.81 -32.03
N LEU A 365 45.62 -6.64 -31.40
CA LEU A 365 45.11 -5.39 -31.97
C LEU A 365 45.90 -4.98 -33.22
N GLN A 366 47.22 -5.15 -33.21
CA GLN A 366 48.08 -4.88 -34.37
C GLN A 366 47.67 -5.73 -35.57
N GLU A 367 47.48 -7.04 -35.36
CA GLU A 367 47.04 -7.97 -36.41
C GLU A 367 45.66 -7.61 -36.98
N ILE A 368 44.72 -7.16 -36.12
CA ILE A 368 43.40 -6.70 -36.57
C ILE A 368 43.53 -5.46 -37.45
N LEU A 369 44.33 -4.47 -37.07
CA LEU A 369 44.52 -3.26 -37.88
C LEU A 369 45.23 -3.59 -39.20
N ASP A 370 46.23 -4.46 -39.18
CA ASP A 370 46.96 -4.88 -40.38
C ASP A 370 46.05 -5.59 -41.39
N ASN A 371 45.05 -6.35 -40.91
CA ASN A 371 44.08 -7.06 -41.75
C ASN A 371 42.89 -6.18 -42.19
N GLU A 372 42.56 -5.13 -41.46
CA GLU A 372 41.36 -4.29 -41.68
C GLU A 372 41.70 -2.88 -42.19
N GLN A 373 42.73 -2.74 -43.04
CA GLN A 373 43.21 -1.46 -43.56
C GLN A 373 42.15 -0.65 -44.33
N GLU A 374 41.12 -1.30 -44.86
CA GLU A 374 39.99 -0.62 -45.50
C GLU A 374 39.17 0.26 -44.54
N LEU A 375 39.32 0.09 -43.23
CA LEU A 375 38.69 0.91 -42.19
C LEU A 375 39.58 2.06 -41.70
N ALA A 376 40.72 2.33 -42.36
CA ALA A 376 41.72 3.31 -41.92
C ALA A 376 41.20 4.76 -41.79
N GLU A 377 40.14 5.12 -42.52
CA GLU A 377 39.51 6.44 -42.45
C GLU A 377 38.56 6.59 -41.25
N THR A 378 38.23 5.51 -40.54
CA THR A 378 37.33 5.56 -39.39
C THR A 378 38.03 6.10 -38.13
N GLU A 379 37.30 6.87 -37.33
CA GLU A 379 37.81 7.44 -36.08
C GLU A 379 38.30 6.35 -35.11
N GLU A 380 37.56 5.24 -35.02
CA GLU A 380 37.94 4.12 -34.15
C GLU A 380 39.24 3.43 -34.59
N TYR A 381 39.49 3.28 -35.89
CA TYR A 381 40.75 2.72 -36.40
C TYR A 381 41.92 3.67 -36.11
N GLN A 382 41.75 4.97 -36.38
CA GLN A 382 42.78 5.97 -36.12
C GLN A 382 43.13 6.05 -34.62
N ALA A 383 42.12 6.01 -33.76
CA ALA A 383 42.31 5.96 -32.31
C ALA A 383 43.02 4.67 -31.86
N ALA A 384 42.77 3.53 -32.51
CA ALA A 384 43.47 2.28 -32.24
C ALA A 384 44.95 2.35 -32.65
N ALA A 385 45.24 2.89 -33.83
CA ALA A 385 46.60 3.08 -34.34
C ALA A 385 47.41 4.05 -33.47
N GLU A 386 46.78 5.14 -33.01
CA GLU A 386 47.41 6.07 -32.07
C GLU A 386 47.77 5.39 -30.75
N VAL A 387 46.89 4.54 -30.22
CA VAL A 387 47.15 3.79 -28.98
C VAL A 387 48.33 2.83 -29.14
N LEU A 388 48.43 2.12 -30.26
CA LEU A 388 49.59 1.27 -30.51
C LEU A 388 50.88 2.10 -30.63
N LYS A 389 50.81 3.29 -31.23
CA LYS A 389 51.97 4.19 -31.37
C LYS A 389 52.40 4.84 -30.06
N GLU A 390 51.47 5.27 -29.22
CA GLU A 390 51.75 5.79 -27.88
C GLU A 390 52.37 4.70 -27.01
N THR A 391 51.86 3.49 -27.13
CA THR A 391 52.24 2.41 -26.23
C THR A 391 53.52 1.68 -26.68
N SER A 392 53.86 1.65 -27.97
CA SER A 392 55.16 1.15 -28.45
C SER A 392 56.33 1.96 -27.89
N LYS A 393 56.17 3.28 -27.71
CA LYS A 393 57.15 4.14 -27.02
C LYS A 393 57.34 3.77 -25.54
N SER A 394 56.30 3.27 -24.88
CA SER A 394 56.37 2.82 -23.49
C SER A 394 56.98 1.42 -23.35
N ILE A 395 56.93 0.60 -24.39
CA ILE A 395 57.60 -0.72 -24.41
C ILE A 395 59.11 -0.54 -24.63
N SER A 396 59.52 0.29 -25.60
CA SER A 396 60.94 0.51 -25.91
C SER A 396 61.71 1.33 -24.87
N ALA A 397 61.01 2.00 -23.95
CA ALA A 397 61.64 2.67 -22.80
C ALA A 397 61.84 1.75 -21.58
N SER A 398 61.35 0.50 -21.66
CA SER A 398 61.41 -0.50 -20.56
C SER A 398 62.44 -1.61 -20.82
N GLU A 399 63.05 -1.67 -22.01
CA GLU A 399 64.23 -2.49 -22.35
C GLU A 399 65.49 -1.65 -22.19
#